data_AF-A0AAD7X535-F1
#
_entry.id   AF-A0AAD7X535-F1
#
_cell.length_a   1.000
_cell.length_b   1.000
_cell.length_c   1.000
_cell.angle_alpha   90.00
_cell.angle_beta   90.00
_cell.angle_gamma   90.00
#
_symmetry.space_group_name_H-M   'P 1'
#
loop_
_entity.id
_entity.type
_entity.pdbx_description
1 polymer ?
#
loop_
_entity_poly.entity_id
_entity_poly.type
_entity_poly.pdbx_seq_one_letter_code
_entity_poly.pdbx_strand_id
1 'polypeptide(L)'
;MHLQSSAQQQHSSASNSQPLYNPPQRFNAAIFTMKFTAAFVAIAAFAVSQVSANASIVRQYNALGATDQGALHTCLDNYRWDNWDGQDCGGRGWFKGSHNYKSPTDCYDACAGLLVQAINQGASDVECDDFEGSARCWMGFH
;
A
#
# COMPACT_ATOMS: atom_id res chain seq x y z
N MET A 1 -14.18 9.27 -74.61
CA MET A 1 -12.72 9.16 -74.74
C MET A 1 -12.23 8.27 -73.58
N HIS A 2 -12.42 6.95 -73.57
CA HIS A 2 -11.73 5.90 -74.33
C HIS A 2 -10.31 6.24 -74.79
N LEU A 3 -9.33 5.66 -74.10
CA LEU A 3 -8.08 5.14 -74.66
C LEU A 3 -7.54 4.05 -73.71
N GLN A 4 -7.38 2.86 -74.30
CA GLN A 4 -6.97 1.59 -73.73
C GLN A 4 -5.45 1.47 -73.61
N SER A 5 -5.05 0.34 -73.01
CA SER A 5 -3.90 -0.50 -73.38
C SER A 5 -2.74 -0.44 -72.37
N SER A 6 -2.17 -1.54 -71.87
CA SER A 6 -1.98 -2.86 -72.50
C SER A 6 -1.68 -3.92 -71.44
N ALA A 7 -2.03 -5.19 -71.73
CA ALA A 7 -1.21 -6.42 -71.64
C ALA A 7 -0.29 -6.63 -70.42
N GLN A 8 -0.10 -7.81 -69.81
CA GLN A 8 -0.36 -9.23 -70.07
C GLN A 8 0.11 -9.92 -68.75
N GLN A 9 -0.59 -10.94 -68.21
CA GLN A 9 -0.24 -12.37 -68.39
C GLN A 9 1.12 -12.71 -67.72
N GLN A 10 1.36 -13.70 -66.85
CA GLN A 10 0.68 -14.92 -66.43
C GLN A 10 1.59 -15.63 -65.38
N HIS A 11 1.03 -16.61 -64.65
CA HIS A 11 1.68 -17.82 -64.11
C HIS A 11 2.62 -17.77 -62.87
N SER A 12 2.03 -18.17 -61.74
CA SER A 12 2.26 -19.45 -61.04
C SER A 12 3.66 -19.85 -60.52
N SER A 13 3.69 -19.94 -59.18
CA SER A 13 4.12 -21.10 -58.38
C SER A 13 5.62 -21.36 -58.09
N ALA A 14 5.88 -21.28 -56.78
CA ALA A 14 6.57 -22.27 -55.94
C ALA A 14 8.10 -22.21 -55.75
N SER A 15 8.44 -22.19 -54.45
CA SER A 15 9.53 -22.91 -53.78
C SER A 15 10.97 -22.42 -53.93
N ASN A 16 11.56 -21.95 -52.81
CA ASN A 16 12.86 -22.43 -52.29
C ASN A 16 13.25 -21.60 -51.04
N SER A 17 13.17 -22.16 -49.83
CA SER A 17 14.12 -23.08 -49.17
C SER A 17 15.25 -22.35 -48.40
N GLN A 18 15.02 -22.18 -47.09
CA GLN A 18 16.06 -22.30 -46.05
C GLN A 18 16.38 -23.82 -45.89
N PRO A 19 17.52 -24.30 -45.34
CA PRO A 19 18.32 -23.70 -44.26
C PRO A 19 19.85 -23.92 -44.33
N LEU A 20 20.63 -23.28 -43.45
CA LEU A 20 21.91 -23.84 -42.99
C LEU A 20 22.12 -23.54 -41.49
N TYR A 21 22.51 -24.61 -40.81
CA TYR A 21 22.62 -24.85 -39.38
C TYR A 21 24.03 -24.56 -38.86
N ASN A 22 24.17 -24.07 -37.61
CA ASN A 22 25.14 -24.62 -36.64
C ASN A 22 24.73 -24.28 -35.18
N PRO A 23 24.96 -25.18 -34.19
CA PRO A 23 24.33 -25.17 -32.88
C PRO A 23 25.24 -24.64 -31.76
N PRO A 24 24.70 -24.49 -30.54
CA PRO A 24 25.47 -24.79 -29.34
C PRO A 24 24.83 -25.87 -28.46
N GLN A 25 25.64 -26.90 -28.22
CA GLN A 25 25.90 -27.61 -26.96
C GLN A 25 24.71 -28.03 -26.09
N ARG A 26 24.53 -29.36 -26.05
CA ARG A 26 23.75 -30.12 -25.08
C ARG A 26 24.13 -29.75 -23.63
N PHE A 27 23.14 -29.38 -22.84
CA PHE A 27 23.12 -29.71 -21.42
C PHE A 27 21.86 -30.55 -21.14
N ASN A 28 22.07 -31.86 -20.99
CA ASN A 28 21.04 -32.75 -20.46
C ASN A 28 20.89 -32.43 -18.96
N ALA A 29 19.79 -31.79 -18.59
CA ALA A 29 19.25 -31.86 -17.25
C ALA A 29 17.77 -32.25 -17.37
N ALA A 30 17.45 -33.46 -16.95
CA ALA A 30 16.07 -33.91 -16.85
C ALA A 30 15.33 -33.01 -15.86
N ILE A 31 14.50 -32.11 -16.36
CA ILE A 31 13.62 -31.27 -15.54
C ILE A 31 12.39 -32.12 -15.24
N PHE A 32 12.33 -32.64 -14.01
CA PHE A 32 11.09 -33.12 -13.42
C PHE A 32 10.05 -32.00 -13.52
N THR A 33 9.00 -32.21 -14.31
CA THR A 33 7.86 -31.29 -14.41
C THR A 33 7.08 -31.29 -13.10
N MET A 34 7.49 -30.45 -12.16
CA MET A 34 6.68 -30.12 -10.99
C MET A 34 5.64 -29.10 -11.45
N LYS A 35 4.37 -29.51 -11.49
CA LYS A 35 3.24 -28.61 -11.69
C LYS A 35 3.17 -27.64 -10.51
N PHE A 36 3.70 -26.44 -10.67
CA PHE A 36 3.48 -25.35 -9.72
C PHE A 36 2.07 -24.80 -9.92
N THR A 37 1.12 -25.34 -9.18
CA THR A 37 -0.16 -24.68 -8.96
C THR A 37 0.12 -23.42 -8.15
N ALA A 38 0.21 -22.27 -8.81
CA ALA A 38 0.37 -20.97 -8.16
C ALA A 38 -0.91 -20.63 -7.39
N ALA A 39 -0.91 -20.91 -6.08
CA ALA A 39 -1.89 -20.34 -5.17
C ALA A 39 -1.50 -18.88 -4.94
N PHE A 40 -2.26 -17.95 -5.51
CA PHE A 40 -2.15 -16.53 -5.21
C PHE A 40 -2.64 -16.30 -3.78
N VAL A 41 -1.72 -16.33 -2.81
CA VAL A 41 -1.98 -15.78 -1.48
C VAL A 41 -2.00 -14.27 -1.64
N ALA A 42 -3.19 -13.67 -1.64
CA ALA A 42 -3.35 -12.23 -1.53
C ALA A 42 -2.86 -11.80 -0.14
N ILE A 43 -1.58 -11.47 -0.04
CA ILE A 43 -1.04 -10.79 1.13
C ILE A 43 -1.59 -9.37 1.05
N ALA A 44 -2.56 -9.03 1.90
CA ALA A 44 -2.91 -7.65 2.14
C ALA A 44 -1.62 -6.96 2.62
N ALA A 45 -1.01 -6.17 1.74
CA ALA A 45 0.09 -5.32 2.11
C ALA A 45 -0.49 -4.22 2.99
N PHE A 46 -0.46 -4.42 4.30
CA PHE A 46 -0.58 -3.31 5.24
C PHE A 46 0.57 -2.37 4.88
N ALA A 47 0.24 -1.21 4.33
CA ALA A 47 1.22 -0.16 4.13
C ALA A 47 1.79 0.14 5.52
N VAL A 48 3.01 -0.32 5.77
CA VAL A 48 3.75 0.04 6.99
C VAL A 48 4.08 1.51 6.79
N SER A 49 3.18 2.39 7.24
CA SER A 49 3.46 3.81 7.35
C SER A 49 4.76 3.93 8.12
N GLN A 50 5.72 4.64 7.52
CA GLN A 50 7.05 4.82 8.07
C GLN A 50 6.90 5.54 9.41
N VAL A 51 6.94 4.79 10.51
CA VAL A 51 6.95 5.39 11.85
C VAL A 51 8.20 6.26 11.88
N SER A 52 8.03 7.57 11.96
CA SER A 52 9.15 8.49 12.10
C SER A 52 9.98 8.06 13.33
N ALA A 53 11.30 8.23 13.26
CA ALA A 53 12.18 7.77 14.33
C ALA A 53 11.91 8.42 15.70
N ASN A 54 11.10 9.49 15.73
CA ASN A 54 10.77 10.25 16.91
C ASN A 54 9.31 10.07 17.37
N ALA A 55 8.51 9.24 16.68
CA ALA A 55 7.14 8.97 17.06
C ALA A 55 7.08 7.93 18.19
N SER A 56 6.27 8.19 19.21
CA SER A 56 6.08 7.26 20.32
C SER A 56 4.72 7.41 20.98
N ILE A 57 4.22 6.30 21.52
CA ILE A 57 3.04 6.32 22.38
C ILE A 57 3.44 6.86 23.76
N VAL A 58 2.93 8.04 24.11
CA VAL A 58 3.18 8.70 25.41
C VAL A 58 2.10 8.40 26.44
N ARG A 59 0.94 7.91 25.97
CA ARG A 59 -0.19 7.50 26.81
C ARG A 59 -0.90 6.33 26.14
N GLN A 60 -1.20 5.28 26.89
CA GLN A 60 -2.08 4.20 26.45
C GLN A 60 -2.79 3.56 27.65
N TYR A 61 -4.11 3.50 27.58
CA TYR A 61 -4.95 2.75 28.50
C TYR A 61 -5.85 1.81 27.72
N ASN A 62 -5.98 0.57 28.20
CA ASN A 62 -6.89 -0.41 27.62
C ASN A 62 -8.26 -0.32 28.28
N ALA A 63 -9.31 -0.56 27.50
CA ALA A 63 -10.67 -0.56 28.01
C ALA A 63 -10.89 -1.70 29.01
N LEU A 64 -11.64 -1.43 30.09
CA LEU A 64 -12.31 -2.48 30.88
C LEU A 64 -13.64 -2.85 30.18
N GLY A 65 -13.59 -3.28 28.92
CA GLY A 65 -14.77 -3.55 28.10
C GLY A 65 -14.46 -3.62 26.61
N ALA A 66 -15.48 -3.80 25.78
CA ALA A 66 -15.32 -3.80 24.33
C ALA A 66 -15.13 -2.37 23.80
N THR A 67 -14.03 -2.13 23.09
CA THR A 67 -13.84 -0.94 22.26
C THR A 67 -14.32 -1.26 20.84
N ASP A 68 -15.03 -0.34 20.19
CA ASP A 68 -15.37 -0.49 18.77
C ASP A 68 -14.14 -0.22 17.89
N GLN A 69 -13.29 -1.24 17.78
CA GLN A 69 -12.05 -1.18 17.00
C GLN A 69 -12.32 -0.88 15.52
N GLY A 70 -13.45 -1.33 14.97
CA GLY A 70 -13.84 -1.08 13.58
C GLY A 70 -14.13 0.40 13.32
N ALA A 71 -14.89 1.04 14.21
CA ALA A 71 -15.13 2.47 14.15
C ALA A 71 -13.83 3.27 14.32
N LEU A 72 -12.93 2.86 15.22
CA LEU A 72 -11.64 3.53 15.42
C LEU A 72 -10.72 3.41 14.19
N HIS A 73 -10.63 2.24 13.56
CA HIS A 73 -9.86 2.07 12.32
C HIS A 73 -10.43 2.89 11.17
N THR A 74 -11.76 2.86 10.99
CA THR A 74 -12.44 3.66 9.97
C THR A 74 -12.17 5.15 10.16
N CYS A 75 -12.15 5.60 11.41
CA CYS A 75 -11.83 6.97 11.73
C CYS A 75 -10.38 7.31 11.44
N LEU A 76 -9.44 6.46 11.84
CA LEU A 76 -8.03 6.66 11.53
C LEU A 76 -7.79 6.76 10.01
N ASP A 77 -8.43 5.90 9.21
CA ASP A 77 -8.27 5.91 7.74
C ASP A 77 -8.77 7.22 7.09
N ASN A 78 -9.83 7.82 7.64
CA ASN A 78 -10.37 9.10 7.16
C ASN A 78 -9.66 10.33 7.77
N TYR A 79 -8.82 10.14 8.80
CA TYR A 79 -8.16 11.17 9.62
C TYR A 79 -7.07 11.97 8.90
N ARG A 80 -6.61 11.51 7.73
CA ARG A 80 -5.39 12.03 7.11
C ARG A 80 -5.47 13.51 6.75
N TRP A 81 -6.65 13.99 6.34
CA TRP A 81 -6.81 15.29 5.68
C TRP A 81 -7.46 16.38 6.52
N ASP A 82 -8.19 16.00 7.57
CA ASP A 82 -9.04 16.90 8.34
C ASP A 82 -8.49 17.09 9.78
N ASN A 83 -8.83 18.20 10.42
CA ASN A 83 -8.49 18.47 11.82
C ASN A 83 -9.66 18.07 12.73
N TRP A 84 -9.45 17.12 13.63
CA TRP A 84 -10.53 16.34 14.27
C TRP A 84 -10.64 16.54 15.77
N ASP A 85 -10.10 17.63 16.31
CA ASP A 85 -10.35 18.00 17.71
C ASP A 85 -11.87 17.99 18.00
N GLY A 86 -12.30 16.99 18.77
CA GLY A 86 -13.69 16.81 19.17
C GLY A 86 -14.53 15.86 18.31
N GLN A 87 -13.95 15.14 17.34
CA GLN A 87 -14.68 14.12 16.58
C GLN A 87 -14.91 12.86 17.43
N ASP A 88 -16.16 12.38 17.50
CA ASP A 88 -16.48 11.12 18.17
C ASP A 88 -16.48 9.96 17.16
N CYS A 89 -15.71 8.92 17.47
CA CYS A 89 -15.68 7.67 16.73
C CYS A 89 -15.74 6.47 17.68
N GLY A 90 -16.77 5.64 17.54
CA GLY A 90 -16.93 4.47 18.40
C GLY A 90 -17.09 4.82 19.88
N GLY A 91 -17.58 6.04 20.19
CA GLY A 91 -17.72 6.54 21.56
C GLY A 91 -16.43 7.11 22.14
N ARG A 92 -15.44 7.43 21.30
CA ARG A 92 -14.13 7.98 21.69
C ARG A 92 -13.90 9.33 21.04
N GLY A 93 -13.50 10.30 21.84
CA GLY A 93 -13.17 11.64 21.37
C GLY A 93 -11.76 11.65 20.80
N TRP A 94 -11.62 12.00 19.52
CA TRP A 94 -10.34 12.13 18.85
C TRP A 94 -9.79 13.55 18.98
N PHE A 95 -8.46 13.65 18.94
CA PHE A 95 -7.75 14.91 19.03
C PHE A 95 -6.50 14.93 18.15
N LYS A 96 -6.14 16.11 17.65
CA LYS A 96 -4.91 16.35 16.88
C LYS A 96 -4.42 17.76 17.13
N GLY A 97 -3.18 17.87 17.58
CA GLY A 97 -2.55 19.16 17.78
C GLY A 97 -1.09 19.16 17.34
N SER A 98 -0.54 20.35 17.24
CA SER A 98 0.88 20.53 16.98
C SER A 98 1.40 21.85 17.52
N HIS A 99 2.71 21.91 17.70
CA HIS A 99 3.46 23.09 18.09
C HIS A 99 4.70 23.21 17.21
N ASN A 100 4.77 24.25 16.38
CA ASN A 100 5.85 24.54 15.43
C ASN A 100 6.21 23.38 14.47
N TYR A 101 5.31 22.42 14.32
CA TYR A 101 5.51 21.22 13.50
C TYR A 101 5.15 21.51 12.04
N LYS A 102 5.96 21.01 11.10
CA LYS A 102 5.93 21.45 9.69
C LYS A 102 4.61 21.14 8.98
N SER A 103 3.98 20.00 9.27
CA SER A 103 2.72 19.61 8.65
C SER A 103 1.91 18.65 9.53
N PRO A 104 0.60 18.85 9.69
CA PRO A 104 -0.29 17.87 10.31
C PRO A 104 -0.36 16.52 9.56
N THR A 105 -0.07 16.49 8.26
CA THR A 105 0.00 15.24 7.48
C THR A 105 1.19 14.41 7.91
N ASP A 106 2.32 15.04 8.18
CA ASP A 106 3.53 14.36 8.64
C ASP A 106 3.31 13.74 10.02
N CYS A 107 2.52 14.39 10.88
CA CYS A 107 2.13 13.83 12.18
C CYS A 107 1.29 12.55 12.04
N TYR A 108 0.35 12.55 11.10
CA TYR A 108 -0.47 11.36 10.82
C TYR A 108 0.40 10.21 10.30
N ASP A 109 1.27 10.50 9.32
CA ASP A 109 2.13 9.49 8.71
C ASP A 109 3.10 8.88 9.75
N ALA A 110 3.56 9.69 10.71
CA ALA A 110 4.37 9.28 11.85
C ALA A 110 3.60 8.38 12.85
N CYS A 111 2.39 8.79 13.25
CA CYS A 111 1.67 8.19 14.38
C CYS A 111 0.63 7.12 14.01
N ALA A 112 0.12 7.08 12.78
CA ALA A 112 -0.97 6.18 12.39
C ALA A 112 -0.64 4.71 12.64
N GLY A 113 0.59 4.28 12.34
CA GLY A 113 1.03 2.90 12.56
C GLY A 113 1.01 2.49 14.04
N LEU A 114 1.37 3.39 14.96
CA LEU A 114 1.34 3.16 16.40
C LEU A 114 -0.10 3.13 16.93
N LEU A 115 -0.96 4.00 16.42
CA LEU A 115 -2.38 4.02 16.78
C LEU A 115 -3.12 2.76 16.29
N VAL A 116 -2.83 2.27 15.09
CA VAL A 116 -3.35 0.98 14.60
C VAL A 116 -3.00 -0.15 15.58
N GLN A 117 -1.76 -0.18 16.08
CA GLN A 117 -1.32 -1.20 17.05
C GLN A 117 -2.07 -1.07 18.37
N ALA A 118 -2.21 0.16 18.90
CA ALA A 118 -2.94 0.40 20.13
C ALA A 118 -4.43 0.04 20.01
N ILE A 119 -5.08 0.41 18.90
CA ILE A 119 -6.47 0.03 18.60
C ILE A 119 -6.60 -1.50 18.60
N ASN A 120 -5.71 -2.22 17.90
CA ASN A 120 -5.72 -3.68 17.84
C ASN A 120 -5.52 -4.34 19.21
N GLN A 121 -4.80 -3.70 20.12
CA GLN A 121 -4.62 -4.14 21.50
C GLN A 121 -5.82 -3.82 22.41
N GLY A 122 -6.82 -3.09 21.90
CA GLY A 122 -8.01 -2.72 22.67
C GLY A 122 -7.82 -1.45 23.50
N ALA A 123 -6.93 -0.54 23.07
CA ALA A 123 -6.80 0.76 23.70
C ALA A 123 -8.15 1.51 23.70
N SER A 124 -8.48 2.11 24.83
CA SER A 124 -9.58 3.07 25.00
C SER A 124 -9.11 4.50 25.01
N ASP A 125 -7.86 4.73 25.38
CA ASP A 125 -7.23 6.04 25.41
C ASP A 125 -5.79 5.83 24.92
N VAL A 126 -5.37 6.65 23.97
CA VAL A 126 -4.02 6.61 23.43
C VAL A 126 -3.61 8.00 22.96
N GLU A 127 -2.36 8.37 23.18
CA GLU A 127 -1.73 9.57 22.64
C GLU A 127 -0.39 9.16 22.02
N CYS A 128 -0.24 9.48 20.74
CA CYS A 128 1.03 9.40 20.03
C CYS A 128 1.60 10.80 19.85
N ASP A 129 2.87 10.96 20.18
CA ASP A 129 3.64 12.16 19.91
C ASP A 129 4.69 11.89 18.84
N ASP A 130 4.96 12.88 17.99
CA ASP A 130 6.20 12.96 17.20
C ASP A 130 6.91 14.30 17.43
N PHE A 131 8.24 14.27 17.37
CA PHE A 131 9.09 15.44 17.59
C PHE A 131 10.05 15.71 16.42
N GLU A 132 10.17 16.98 16.05
CA GLU A 132 11.18 17.51 15.14
C GLU A 132 11.97 18.64 15.83
N GLY A 133 13.01 18.28 16.57
CA GLY A 133 13.76 19.24 17.39
C GLY A 133 12.89 19.78 18.52
N SER A 134 12.55 21.08 18.49
CA SER A 134 11.61 21.71 19.44
C SER A 134 10.16 21.69 18.97
N ALA A 135 9.89 21.19 17.76
CA ALA A 135 8.55 21.02 17.27
C ALA A 135 7.96 19.70 17.77
N ARG A 136 6.66 19.70 18.07
CA ARG A 136 5.91 18.52 18.54
C ARG A 136 4.60 18.44 17.78
N CYS A 137 4.17 17.24 17.45
CA CYS A 137 2.79 16.97 17.13
C CYS A 137 2.25 15.89 18.08
N TRP A 138 0.94 15.89 18.29
CA TRP A 138 0.28 14.84 19.06
C TRP A 138 -1.07 14.50 18.43
N MET A 139 -1.44 13.22 18.46
CA MET A 139 -2.75 12.76 18.04
C MET A 139 -3.15 11.48 18.75
N GLY A 140 -4.45 11.27 18.89
CA GLY A 140 -4.96 10.15 19.65
C GLY A 140 -6.46 10.21 19.89
N PHE A 141 -6.92 9.40 20.83
CA PHE A 141 -8.32 9.35 21.26
C PHE A 141 -8.46 9.00 22.74
N HIS A 142 -9.62 9.28 23.34
CA HIS A 142 -9.96 8.95 24.74
C HIS A 142 -11.43 8.59 24.93
#